data_AF-A0A8H3CMQ5-F1
#
_entry.id   AF-A0A8H3CMQ5-F1
#
_cell.length_a   1.000
_cell.length_b   1.000
_cell.length_c   1.000
_cell.angle_alpha   90.00
_cell.angle_beta   90.00
_cell.angle_gamma   90.00
#
_symmetry.space_group_name_H-M   'P 1'
#
loop_
_entity.id
_entity.type
_entity.pdbx_description
1 polymer ?
#
loop_
_entity_poly.entity_id
_entity_poly.type
_entity_poly.pdbx_seq_one_letter_code
_entity_poly.pdbx_strand_id
1 'polypeptide(L)'
;ANLAILKLYQFNPDLYNPDVVINILIKSLTAAPACDFNLCVALLGERQNLPLPDGEPDPLPGALQILTQLSTQLLACRFPAFWAFYRSEACAALRENYTVEVVGFEDSVREVAVRAVTAAFKTITRKRLGTYLDLDDSDLDSYVESLGWELDAATGVIAIPPNPDNQPVATVIRENIQLPQLTKIISQAQAV
;
A
#
# COMPACT_ATOMS: atom_id res chain seq x y z
N ALA A 1 10.53 9.11 10.59
CA ALA A 1 10.12 9.92 11.75
C ALA A 1 8.95 9.28 12.50
N ASN A 2 7.86 8.93 11.84
CA ASN A 2 6.64 8.40 12.47
C ASN A 2 6.86 7.15 13.35
N LEU A 3 7.66 6.18 12.89
CA LEU A 3 8.01 5.00 13.70
C LEU A 3 8.77 5.35 15.00
N ALA A 4 9.55 6.42 15.00
CA ALA A 4 10.26 6.87 16.20
C ALA A 4 9.29 7.49 17.21
N ILE A 5 8.23 8.17 16.74
CA ILE A 5 7.16 8.70 17.58
C ILE A 5 6.40 7.55 18.25
N LEU A 6 6.04 6.51 17.49
CA LEU A 6 5.38 5.32 18.04
C LEU A 6 6.26 4.62 19.09
N LYS A 7 7.58 4.50 18.83
CA LYS A 7 8.52 4.00 19.83
C LYS A 7 8.65 4.91 21.05
N LEU A 8 8.60 6.23 20.89
CA LEU A 8 8.66 7.17 22.01
C LEU A 8 7.43 6.98 22.92
N TYR A 9 6.23 6.82 22.34
CA TYR A 9 5.01 6.51 23.08
C TYR A 9 5.04 5.12 23.74
N GLN A 10 5.76 4.16 23.16
CA GLN A 10 6.00 2.87 23.80
C GLN A 10 6.84 3.01 25.08
N PHE A 11 7.86 3.89 25.08
CA PHE A 11 8.72 4.11 26.25
C PHE A 11 8.16 5.13 27.26
N ASN A 12 7.34 6.09 26.80
CA ASN A 12 6.83 7.19 27.62
C ASN A 12 5.29 7.22 27.56
N PRO A 13 4.61 6.51 28.48
CA PRO A 13 3.16 6.45 28.53
C PRO A 13 2.47 7.80 28.64
N ASP A 14 3.08 8.71 29.38
CA ASP A 14 2.45 9.95 29.83
C ASP A 14 2.31 10.97 28.68
N LEU A 15 3.03 10.76 27.58
CA LEU A 15 3.00 11.62 26.40
C LEU A 15 2.10 11.08 25.29
N TYR A 16 1.37 9.99 25.55
CA TYR A 16 0.57 9.31 24.55
C TYR A 16 -0.60 10.18 24.08
N ASN A 17 -0.69 10.35 22.75
CA ASN A 17 -1.80 11.03 22.11
C ASN A 17 -2.42 10.08 21.07
N PRO A 18 -3.69 9.67 21.22
CA PRO A 18 -4.34 8.73 20.31
C PRO A 18 -4.53 9.32 18.90
N ASP A 19 -4.82 10.61 18.77
CA ASP A 19 -5.08 11.26 17.49
C ASP A 19 -3.83 11.27 16.61
N VAL A 20 -2.67 11.54 17.20
CA VAL A 20 -1.38 11.48 16.51
C VAL A 20 -1.09 10.06 16.01
N VAL A 21 -1.43 9.04 16.80
CA VAL A 21 -1.27 7.64 16.39
C VAL A 21 -2.20 7.29 15.24
N ILE A 22 -3.47 7.69 15.30
CA ILE A 22 -4.45 7.47 14.23
C ILE A 22 -3.97 8.13 12.93
N ASN A 23 -3.48 9.36 13.00
CA ASN A 23 -2.90 10.07 11.84
C ASN A 23 -1.67 9.37 11.25
N ILE A 24 -0.78 8.85 12.12
CA ILE A 24 0.35 8.03 11.67
C ILE A 24 -0.13 6.76 10.97
N LEU A 25 -1.14 6.08 11.53
CA LEU A 25 -1.71 4.87 10.96
C LEU A 25 -2.36 5.13 9.60
N ILE A 26 -3.14 6.20 9.45
CA ILE A 26 -3.74 6.61 8.18
C ILE A 26 -2.65 6.86 7.13
N LYS A 27 -1.61 7.64 7.48
CA LYS A 27 -0.48 7.89 6.57
C LYS A 27 0.29 6.62 6.22
N SER A 28 0.33 5.64 7.12
CA SER A 28 1.00 4.35 6.85
C SER A 28 0.24 3.46 5.87
N LEU A 29 -1.07 3.67 5.69
CA LEU A 29 -1.89 2.94 4.71
C LEU A 29 -1.48 3.25 3.26
N THR A 30 -1.06 4.48 3.00
CA THR A 30 -0.71 4.97 1.66
C THR A 30 0.79 5.16 1.46
N ALA A 31 1.61 4.75 2.43
CA ALA A 31 3.06 4.82 2.33
C ALA A 31 3.58 3.90 1.21
N ALA A 32 4.33 4.47 0.27
CA ALA A 32 5.07 3.74 -0.75
C ALA A 32 6.56 3.66 -0.35
N PRO A 33 7.29 2.55 -0.60
CA PRO A 33 6.95 1.46 -1.52
C PRO A 33 6.24 0.24 -0.89
N ALA A 34 6.05 0.17 0.42
CA ALA A 34 5.29 -0.87 1.10
C ALA A 34 4.45 -0.27 2.22
N CYS A 35 3.25 -0.82 2.43
CA CYS A 35 2.35 -0.41 3.50
C CYS A 35 2.97 -0.77 4.85
N ASP A 36 3.52 0.22 5.57
CA ASP A 36 4.13 0.06 6.89
C ASP A 36 3.08 -0.10 8.01
N PHE A 37 1.80 -0.23 7.67
CA PHE A 37 0.70 -0.31 8.61
C PHE A 37 0.88 -1.43 9.65
N ASN A 38 1.18 -2.64 9.21
CA ASN A 38 1.35 -3.77 10.13
C ASN A 38 2.51 -3.55 11.12
N LEU A 39 3.57 -2.88 10.68
CA LEU A 39 4.69 -2.52 11.54
C LEU A 39 4.29 -1.44 12.54
N CYS A 40 3.53 -0.43 12.11
CA CYS A 40 3.01 0.62 12.98
C CYS A 40 2.10 0.03 14.07
N VAL A 41 1.20 -0.89 13.70
CA VAL A 41 0.34 -1.61 14.66
C VAL A 41 1.18 -2.46 15.62
N ALA A 42 2.18 -3.19 15.13
CA ALA A 42 3.04 -4.02 15.98
C ALA A 42 3.82 -3.19 17.02
N LEU A 43 4.19 -1.95 16.69
CA LEU A 43 4.88 -1.04 17.62
C LEU A 43 3.98 -0.51 18.75
N LEU A 44 2.65 -0.53 18.58
CA LEU A 44 1.70 -0.14 19.63
C LEU A 44 1.60 -1.19 20.73
N GLY A 45 1.89 -2.47 20.44
CA GLY A 45 1.92 -3.56 21.41
C GLY A 45 0.61 -3.70 22.21
N GLU A 46 0.71 -3.87 23.52
CA GLU A 46 -0.45 -4.00 24.44
C GLU A 46 -1.10 -2.65 24.78
N ARG A 47 -0.55 -1.53 24.27
CA ARG A 47 -1.01 -0.18 24.65
C ARG A 47 -2.44 0.12 24.24
N GLN A 48 -2.92 -0.49 23.17
CA GLN A 48 -4.31 -0.45 22.72
C GLN A 48 -5.34 -0.92 23.77
N ASN A 49 -4.88 -1.60 24.84
CA ASN A 49 -5.72 -2.10 25.93
C ASN A 49 -5.57 -1.29 27.22
N LEU A 50 -4.75 -0.24 27.24
CA LEU A 50 -4.54 0.60 28.41
C LEU A 50 -5.51 1.80 28.38
N PRO A 51 -6.15 2.14 29.52
CA PRO A 51 -6.96 3.34 29.60
C PRO A 51 -6.10 4.60 29.40
N LEU A 52 -6.68 5.66 28.84
CA LEU A 52 -5.98 6.93 28.69
C LEU A 52 -5.59 7.49 30.07
N PRO A 53 -4.49 8.26 30.15
CA PRO A 53 -4.08 8.94 31.39
C PRO A 53 -5.19 9.81 31.98
N ASP A 54 -6.05 10.38 31.13
CA ASP A 54 -7.11 11.32 31.50
C ASP A 54 -8.48 10.66 31.73
N GLY A 55 -8.58 9.33 31.59
CA GLY A 55 -9.82 8.57 31.84
C GLY A 55 -10.89 8.66 30.75
N GLU A 56 -10.61 9.36 29.64
CA GLU A 56 -11.46 9.38 28.45
C GLU A 56 -11.44 8.05 27.69
N PRO A 57 -12.53 7.68 26.98
CA PRO A 57 -12.56 6.49 26.16
C PRO A 57 -11.59 6.63 24.97
N ASP A 58 -10.71 5.65 24.78
CA ASP A 58 -9.75 5.66 23.67
C ASP A 58 -10.49 5.54 22.33
N PRO A 59 -10.34 6.50 21.39
CA PRO A 59 -10.86 6.34 20.03
C PRO A 59 -10.06 5.33 19.21
N LEU A 60 -8.83 4.99 19.63
CA LEU A 60 -7.92 4.13 18.88
C LEU A 60 -8.47 2.73 18.60
N PRO A 61 -9.05 1.96 19.56
CA PRO A 61 -9.51 0.60 19.27
C PRO A 61 -10.56 0.53 18.16
N GLY A 62 -11.50 1.48 18.13
CA GLY A 62 -12.50 1.57 17.06
C GLY A 62 -11.88 1.97 15.72
N ALA A 63 -11.03 3.00 15.72
CA ALA A 63 -10.32 3.43 14.52
C ALA A 63 -9.38 2.33 13.98
N LEU A 64 -8.70 1.59 14.85
CA LEU A 64 -7.77 0.52 14.51
C LEU A 64 -8.48 -0.62 13.79
N GLN A 65 -9.68 -1.01 14.21
CA GLN A 65 -10.47 -2.03 13.51
C GLN A 65 -10.78 -1.59 12.08
N ILE A 66 -11.26 -0.36 11.91
CA ILE A 66 -11.58 0.22 10.60
C ILE A 66 -10.32 0.31 9.71
N LEU A 67 -9.24 0.85 10.25
CA LEU A 67 -7.96 1.03 9.53
C LEU A 67 -7.35 -0.32 9.15
N THR A 68 -7.46 -1.34 10.01
CA THR A 68 -6.99 -2.69 9.72
C THR A 68 -7.78 -3.32 8.58
N GLN A 69 -9.09 -3.12 8.56
CA GLN A 69 -9.95 -3.57 7.46
C GLN A 69 -9.59 -2.86 6.15
N LEU A 70 -9.40 -1.54 6.17
CA LEU A 70 -8.95 -0.75 5.02
C LEU A 70 -7.59 -1.24 4.50
N SER A 71 -6.61 -1.42 5.40
CA SER A 71 -5.28 -1.95 5.08
C SER A 71 -5.35 -3.31 4.39
N THR A 72 -6.20 -4.20 4.90
CA THR A 72 -6.39 -5.54 4.34
C THR A 72 -6.96 -5.49 2.92
N GLN A 73 -7.91 -4.58 2.63
CA GLN A 73 -8.45 -4.43 1.28
C GLN A 73 -7.42 -3.85 0.31
N LEU A 74 -6.60 -2.89 0.74
CA LEU A 74 -5.51 -2.32 -0.07
C LEU A 74 -4.43 -3.38 -0.37
N LEU A 75 -3.98 -4.13 0.64
CA LEU A 75 -3.01 -5.20 0.48
C LEU A 75 -3.52 -6.33 -0.42
N ALA A 76 -4.82 -6.64 -0.37
CA ALA A 76 -5.47 -7.62 -1.23
C ALA A 76 -5.79 -7.09 -2.64
N CYS A 77 -5.39 -5.84 -2.96
CA CYS A 77 -5.70 -5.15 -4.22
C CYS A 77 -7.21 -5.10 -4.54
N ARG A 78 -8.07 -5.07 -3.51
CA ARG A 78 -9.54 -5.01 -3.64
C ARG A 78 -10.04 -3.57 -3.58
N PHE A 79 -9.58 -2.75 -4.52
CA PHE A 79 -9.90 -1.31 -4.56
C PHE A 79 -11.41 -1.00 -4.60
N PRO A 80 -12.26 -1.71 -5.37
CA PRO A 80 -13.70 -1.42 -5.37
C PRO A 80 -14.35 -1.63 -3.99
N ALA A 81 -13.93 -2.68 -3.28
CA ALA A 81 -14.42 -2.96 -1.92
C ALA A 81 -13.88 -1.95 -0.92
N PHE A 82 -12.64 -1.49 -1.11
CA PHE A 82 -12.05 -0.41 -0.31
C PHE A 82 -12.88 0.87 -0.41
N TRP A 83 -13.19 1.35 -1.62
CA TRP A 83 -13.95 2.59 -1.82
C TRP A 83 -15.37 2.50 -1.25
N ALA A 84 -16.05 1.37 -1.47
CA ALA A 84 -17.37 1.12 -0.89
C ALA A 84 -17.35 1.15 0.64
N PHE A 85 -16.33 0.56 1.27
CA PHE A 85 -16.17 0.56 2.72
C PHE A 85 -15.77 1.95 3.25
N TYR A 86 -14.89 2.66 2.56
CA TYR A 86 -14.46 4.01 2.90
C TYR A 86 -15.60 5.04 2.84
N ARG A 87 -16.53 4.89 1.90
CA ARG A 87 -17.73 5.74 1.77
C ARG A 87 -18.87 5.36 2.73
N SER A 88 -18.75 4.24 3.45
CA SER A 88 -19.78 3.80 4.41
C SER A 88 -19.83 4.68 5.66
N GLU A 89 -20.97 4.69 6.36
CA GLU A 89 -21.14 5.43 7.62
C GLU A 89 -20.17 4.98 8.71
N ALA A 90 -19.72 3.72 8.69
CA ALA A 90 -18.73 3.21 9.64
C ALA A 90 -17.39 3.96 9.55
N CYS A 91 -17.03 4.46 8.37
CA CYS A 91 -15.82 5.25 8.16
C CYS A 91 -16.06 6.77 8.25
N ALA A 92 -17.29 7.24 8.49
CA ALA A 92 -17.60 8.68 8.49
C ALA A 92 -16.79 9.44 9.53
N ALA A 93 -16.72 8.92 10.77
CA ALA A 93 -15.90 9.51 11.83
C ALA A 93 -14.41 9.58 11.47
N LEU A 94 -13.89 8.57 10.76
CA LEU A 94 -12.50 8.57 10.29
C LEU A 94 -12.30 9.63 9.20
N ARG A 95 -13.25 9.72 8.26
CA ARG A 95 -13.19 10.68 7.16
C ARG A 95 -13.22 12.12 7.65
N GLU A 96 -14.21 12.45 8.46
CA GLU A 96 -14.49 13.81 8.92
C GLU A 96 -13.44 14.32 9.90
N ASN A 97 -12.93 13.46 10.79
CA ASN A 97 -12.03 13.90 11.85
C ASN A 97 -10.55 13.78 11.51
N TYR A 98 -10.15 12.79 10.69
CA TYR A 98 -8.72 12.48 10.50
C TYR A 98 -8.26 12.56 9.05
N THR A 99 -9.07 12.10 8.08
CA THR A 99 -8.63 12.16 6.67
C THR A 99 -8.56 13.58 6.13
N VAL A 100 -9.33 14.52 6.70
CA VAL A 100 -9.24 15.96 6.37
C VAL A 100 -7.85 16.52 6.64
N GLU A 101 -7.17 16.03 7.69
CA GLU A 101 -5.82 16.49 8.05
C GLU A 101 -4.74 15.91 7.11
N VAL A 102 -5.07 14.84 6.37
CA VAL A 102 -4.18 14.19 5.40
C VAL A 102 -4.51 14.67 3.99
N VAL A 103 -3.93 15.81 3.62
CA VAL A 103 -4.03 16.36 2.27
C VAL A 103 -3.62 15.30 1.23
N GLY A 104 -4.51 14.99 0.29
CA GLY A 104 -4.26 14.04 -0.79
C GLY A 104 -4.29 12.57 -0.38
N PHE A 105 -5.01 12.19 0.69
CA PHE A 105 -5.16 10.78 1.08
C PHE A 105 -5.74 9.93 -0.06
N GLU A 106 -6.84 10.37 -0.67
CA GLU A 106 -7.46 9.63 -1.78
C GLU A 106 -6.53 9.52 -2.99
N ASP A 107 -5.79 10.58 -3.30
CA ASP A 107 -4.80 10.57 -4.39
C ASP A 107 -3.67 9.60 -4.12
N SER A 108 -3.22 9.50 -2.86
CA SER A 108 -2.21 8.54 -2.44
C SER A 108 -2.73 7.10 -2.54
N VAL A 109 -4.01 6.86 -2.23
CA VAL A 109 -4.65 5.54 -2.45
C VAL A 109 -4.71 5.23 -3.95
N ARG A 110 -5.08 6.20 -4.79
CA ARG A 110 -5.09 6.06 -6.25
C ARG A 110 -3.70 5.73 -6.78
N GLU A 111 -2.65 6.36 -6.28
CA GLU A 111 -1.26 6.05 -6.65
C GLU A 111 -0.87 4.60 -6.32
N VAL A 112 -1.27 4.09 -5.15
CA VAL A 112 -1.08 2.68 -4.78
C VAL A 112 -1.79 1.75 -5.78
N ALA A 113 -3.03 2.08 -6.16
CA ALA A 113 -3.79 1.31 -7.13
C ALA A 113 -3.15 1.35 -8.53
N VAL A 114 -2.71 2.54 -8.99
CA VAL A 114 -2.00 2.72 -10.26
C VAL A 114 -0.74 1.87 -10.28
N ARG A 115 0.09 1.92 -9.23
CA ARG A 115 1.32 1.13 -9.18
C ARG A 115 1.05 -0.38 -9.24
N ALA A 116 0.04 -0.86 -8.53
CA ALA A 116 -0.38 -2.26 -8.60
C ALA A 116 -0.83 -2.64 -10.02
N VAL A 117 -1.55 -1.74 -10.71
CA VAL A 117 -1.97 -1.94 -12.09
C VAL A 117 -0.78 -1.92 -13.06
N THR A 118 0.14 -0.96 -12.91
CA THR A 118 1.35 -0.82 -13.72
C THR A 118 2.22 -2.08 -13.66
N ALA A 119 2.33 -2.70 -12.48
CA ALA A 119 3.11 -3.92 -12.30
C ALA A 119 2.40 -5.18 -12.86
N ALA A 120 1.07 -5.23 -12.80
CA ALA A 120 0.32 -6.47 -13.06
C ALA A 120 -0.30 -6.57 -14.47
N PHE A 121 -0.49 -5.47 -15.19
CA PHE A 121 -1.25 -5.46 -16.45
C PHE A 121 -0.50 -4.77 -17.59
N LYS A 122 -0.49 -5.39 -18.78
CA LYS A 122 -0.07 -4.74 -20.04
C LYS A 122 -1.17 -3.89 -20.65
N THR A 123 -2.40 -4.37 -20.51
CA THR A 123 -3.60 -3.71 -21.00
C THR A 123 -4.72 -3.86 -19.98
N ILE A 124 -5.52 -2.81 -19.81
CA ILE A 124 -6.66 -2.80 -18.90
C ILE A 124 -7.84 -2.07 -19.53
N THR A 125 -9.06 -2.58 -19.36
CA THR A 125 -10.27 -1.90 -19.86
C THR A 125 -10.56 -0.66 -19.03
N ARG A 126 -10.96 0.44 -19.69
CA ARG A 126 -11.38 1.70 -19.05
C ARG A 126 -12.34 1.49 -17.88
N LYS A 127 -13.40 0.71 -18.09
CA LYS A 127 -14.41 0.39 -17.06
C LYS A 127 -13.79 -0.18 -15.78
N ARG A 128 -12.82 -1.08 -15.91
CA ARG A 128 -12.17 -1.74 -14.77
C ARG A 128 -11.25 -0.78 -14.03
N LEU A 129 -10.50 0.05 -14.77
CA LEU A 129 -9.64 1.06 -14.17
C LEU A 129 -10.46 2.13 -13.42
N GLY A 130 -11.58 2.58 -13.99
CA GLY A 130 -12.51 3.49 -13.32
C GLY A 130 -13.01 2.93 -11.99
N THR A 131 -13.34 1.63 -11.92
CA THR A 131 -13.74 1.00 -10.65
C THR A 131 -12.60 0.94 -9.61
N TYR A 132 -11.34 0.92 -10.05
CA TYR A 132 -10.20 0.86 -9.13
C TYR A 132 -9.84 2.23 -8.57
N LEU A 133 -9.99 3.28 -9.37
CA LEU A 133 -9.64 4.65 -9.00
C LEU A 133 -10.82 5.44 -8.40
N ASP A 134 -12.05 4.91 -8.56
CA ASP A 134 -13.29 5.55 -8.14
C ASP A 134 -13.43 6.97 -8.72
N LEU A 135 -13.12 7.08 -10.03
CA LEU A 135 -13.18 8.31 -10.81
C LEU A 135 -14.27 8.20 -11.88
N ASP A 136 -14.91 9.34 -12.15
CA ASP A 136 -15.83 9.48 -13.28
C ASP A 136 -15.09 9.40 -14.62
N ASP A 137 -15.84 9.11 -15.69
CA ASP A 137 -15.27 8.89 -17.02
C ASP A 137 -14.44 10.08 -17.53
N SER A 138 -14.84 11.34 -17.26
CA SER A 138 -14.08 12.52 -17.67
C SER A 138 -12.74 12.65 -16.95
N ASP A 139 -12.74 12.40 -15.65
CA ASP A 139 -11.58 12.61 -14.79
C ASP A 139 -10.59 11.47 -15.00
N LEU A 140 -11.09 10.26 -15.27
CA LEU A 140 -10.29 9.11 -15.63
C LEU A 140 -9.43 9.36 -16.88
N ASP A 141 -9.99 9.98 -17.93
CA ASP A 141 -9.25 10.27 -19.15
C ASP A 141 -8.10 11.25 -18.89
N SER A 142 -8.38 12.33 -18.15
CA SER A 142 -7.34 13.29 -17.75
C SER A 142 -6.25 12.67 -16.86
N TYR A 143 -6.63 11.72 -16.01
CA TYR A 143 -5.71 11.04 -15.11
C TYR A 143 -4.83 10.05 -15.88
N VAL A 144 -5.40 9.31 -16.82
CA VAL A 144 -4.68 8.40 -17.74
C VAL A 144 -3.66 9.17 -18.58
N GLU A 145 -4.03 10.35 -19.09
CA GLU A 145 -3.11 11.24 -19.80
C GLU A 145 -1.95 11.70 -18.89
N SER A 146 -2.24 12.06 -17.63
CA SER A 146 -1.20 12.47 -16.67
C SER A 146 -0.19 11.36 -16.34
N LEU A 147 -0.62 10.10 -16.45
CA LEU A 147 0.22 8.91 -16.25
C LEU A 147 1.02 8.53 -17.50
N GLY A 148 0.77 9.18 -18.65
CA GLY A 148 1.39 8.85 -19.93
C GLY A 148 0.94 7.49 -20.48
N TRP A 149 -0.28 7.05 -20.14
CA TRP A 149 -0.87 5.82 -20.66
C TRP A 149 -1.64 6.09 -21.94
N GLU A 150 -1.66 5.14 -22.87
CA GLU A 150 -2.33 5.30 -24.16
C GLU A 150 -3.74 4.69 -24.10
N LEU A 151 -4.76 5.51 -24.36
CA LEU A 151 -6.15 5.06 -24.47
C LEU A 151 -6.49 4.79 -25.95
N ASP A 152 -6.84 3.54 -26.26
CA ASP A 152 -7.44 3.20 -27.55
C ASP A 152 -8.96 3.46 -27.50
N ALA A 153 -9.38 4.58 -28.10
CA ALA A 153 -10.78 5.00 -28.15
C ALA A 153 -11.69 4.02 -28.91
N ALA A 154 -11.14 3.18 -29.80
CA ALA A 154 -11.94 2.22 -30.57
C ALA A 154 -12.29 0.96 -29.77
N THR A 155 -11.39 0.53 -28.88
CA THR A 155 -11.55 -0.69 -28.08
C THR A 155 -11.89 -0.42 -26.62
N GLY A 156 -11.69 0.82 -26.14
CA GLY A 156 -11.84 1.19 -24.73
C GLY A 156 -10.79 0.56 -23.82
N VAL A 157 -9.65 0.17 -24.38
CA VAL A 157 -8.52 -0.46 -23.69
C VAL A 157 -7.41 0.55 -23.50
N ILE A 158 -6.83 0.56 -22.31
CA ILE A 158 -5.70 1.39 -21.93
C ILE A 158 -4.45 0.51 -21.99
N ALA A 159 -3.45 0.94 -22.76
CA ALA A 159 -2.14 0.32 -22.85
C ALA A 159 -1.20 0.94 -21.81
N ILE A 160 -0.59 0.07 -21.01
CA ILE A 160 0.31 0.44 -19.92
C ILE A 160 1.75 0.35 -20.43
N PRO A 161 2.60 1.36 -20.13
CA PRO A 161 4.00 1.33 -20.54
C PRO A 161 4.75 0.08 -20.05
N PRO A 162 5.63 -0.49 -20.88
CA PRO A 162 6.41 -1.65 -20.51
C PRO A 162 7.35 -1.33 -19.34
N ASN A 163 7.33 -2.17 -18.30
CA ASN A 163 8.24 -2.09 -17.16
C ASN A 163 8.77 -3.52 -16.83
N PRO A 164 9.81 -3.67 -15.99
CA PRO A 164 10.38 -4.99 -15.70
C PRO A 164 9.41 -5.93 -14.97
N ASP A 165 8.42 -5.41 -14.26
CA ASP A 165 7.44 -6.21 -13.51
C ASP A 165 6.29 -6.75 -14.40
N ASN A 166 5.95 -6.01 -15.44
CA ASN A 166 4.85 -6.25 -16.38
C ASN A 166 5.30 -6.99 -17.65
N GLN A 167 6.59 -7.19 -17.81
CA GLN A 167 7.14 -8.02 -18.88
C GLN A 167 7.47 -9.41 -18.35
N PRO A 168 6.91 -10.48 -18.93
CA PRO A 168 7.35 -11.83 -18.64
C PRO A 168 8.76 -11.99 -19.21
N VAL A 169 9.78 -11.82 -18.36
CA VAL A 169 11.16 -12.13 -18.69
C VAL A 169 11.33 -13.64 -18.54
N ALA A 170 11.46 -14.35 -19.67
CA ALA A 170 11.83 -15.75 -19.65
C ALA A 170 13.27 -15.89 -19.14
N THR A 171 13.44 -16.29 -17.89
CA THR A 171 14.76 -16.67 -17.37
C THR A 171 15.14 -18.02 -17.96
N VAL A 172 15.86 -17.99 -19.08
CA VAL A 172 16.53 -19.19 -19.59
C VAL A 172 17.72 -19.47 -18.65
N ILE A 173 17.49 -20.32 -17.66
CA ILE A 173 18.57 -20.81 -16.79
C ILE A 173 19.42 -21.76 -17.64
N ARG A 174 20.42 -21.19 -18.32
CA ARG A 174 21.56 -21.96 -18.81
C ARG A 174 22.59 -21.94 -17.71
N GLU A 175 22.80 -23.08 -17.08
CA GLU A 175 23.96 -23.30 -16.23
C GLU A 175 25.21 -23.20 -17.11
N ASN A 176 25.79 -22.00 -17.17
CA ASN A 176 27.06 -21.79 -17.84
C ASN A 176 28.17 -22.04 -16.83
N ILE A 177 28.40 -23.32 -16.52
CA ILE A 177 29.50 -23.73 -15.65
C ILE A 177 30.81 -23.52 -16.41
N GLN A 178 31.56 -22.49 -16.00
CA GLN A 178 32.86 -22.20 -16.58
C GLN A 178 33.92 -23.12 -15.95
N LEU A 179 34.88 -23.60 -16.74
CA LEU A 179 35.96 -24.49 -16.26
C LEU A 179 36.66 -24.01 -14.96
N PRO A 180 36.90 -22.68 -14.75
CA PRO A 180 37.47 -22.18 -13.50
C PRO A 180 36.61 -22.44 -12.24
N GLN A 181 35.29 -22.58 -12.39
CA GLN A 181 34.38 -22.88 -11.28
C GLN A 181 34.48 -24.34 -10.84
N LEU A 182 34.96 -25.23 -11.73
CA LEU A 182 35.19 -26.65 -11.46
C LEU A 182 36.58 -26.93 -10.91
N THR A 183 37.51 -25.97 -10.98
CA THR A 183 38.91 -26.16 -10.58
C THR A 183 39.05 -26.61 -9.13
N LYS A 184 38.21 -26.12 -8.20
CA LYS A 184 38.22 -26.55 -6.79
C LYS A 184 37.86 -28.03 -6.61
N ILE A 185 36.94 -28.53 -7.42
CA ILE A 185 36.49 -29.93 -7.38
C ILE A 185 37.57 -30.82 -8.00
N ILE A 186 38.14 -30.40 -9.14
CA ILE A 186 39.20 -31.13 -9.84
C ILE A 186 40.48 -31.22 -8.98
N SER A 187 40.87 -30.13 -8.30
CA SER A 187 42.05 -30.11 -7.43
C SER A 187 41.91 -31.02 -6.21
N GLN A 188 40.69 -31.19 -5.68
CA GLN A 188 40.45 -32.11 -4.57
C GLN A 188 40.43 -33.57 -5.03
N ALA A 189 39.97 -33.85 -6.24
CA ALA A 189 39.97 -35.20 -6.82
C ALA A 189 41.37 -35.71 -7.22
N GLN A 190 42.32 -34.81 -7.53
CA GLN A 190 43.71 -35.16 -7.87
C GLN A 190 44.63 -35.36 -6.65
N ALA A 191 44.16 -35.03 -5.44
CA ALA A 191 44.94 -35.15 -4.20
C ALA A 191 44.78 -36.52 -3.49
N VAL A 192 44.14 -37.49 -4.15
CA VAL A 192 44.01 -38.90 -3.76
C VAL A 192 44.72 -39.77 -4.80
#